data_AF-A0A814W511-F1
#
_entry.id   AF-A0A814W511-F1
#
_cell.length_a   1.000
_cell.length_b   1.000
_cell.length_c   1.000
_cell.angle_alpha   90.00
_cell.angle_beta   90.00
_cell.angle_gamma   90.00
#
_symmetry.space_group_name_H-M   'P 1'
#
loop_
_entity.id
_entity.type
_entity.pdbx_description
1 polymer ?
#
loop_
_entity_poly.entity_id
_entity_poly.type
_entity_poly.pdbx_seq_one_letter_code
_entity_poly.pdbx_strand_id
1 'polypeptide(L)'
;MTSSNRCSMCGKRADTCICMGCKAHFCDDDFQSHRGILINDLDALTVERGNLQVKINEAISNDQSSKHLLATIDEWQRTTIEKVKQAAELARQQVSKIMNFKREEITKQFETLSQELKEFRDTKDVVEQDLIRLKQKIRQLNEDLEQVSPSMTMELNMKQSDQIAWDRMIYVEEKSLCAGNQQHQPKLIGEYFNRICDEKFKYE
;
A
#
# COMPACT_ATOMS: atom_id res chain seq x y z
N MET A 1 -13.72 48.79 -64.21
CA MET A 1 -13.99 47.35 -64.40
C MET A 1 -14.71 46.84 -63.16
N THR A 2 -16.02 46.68 -63.23
CA THR A 2 -16.84 46.19 -62.12
C THR A 2 -16.89 44.66 -62.18
N SER A 3 -16.03 43.98 -61.41
CA SER A 3 -16.17 42.54 -61.19
C SER A 3 -17.52 42.31 -60.52
N SER A 4 -18.45 41.71 -61.25
CA SER A 4 -19.77 41.35 -60.72
C SER A 4 -19.56 40.25 -59.69
N ASN A 5 -19.54 40.61 -58.40
CA ASN A 5 -19.46 39.64 -57.31
C ASN A 5 -20.72 38.76 -57.39
N ARG A 6 -20.53 37.45 -57.54
CA ARG A 6 -21.62 36.47 -57.61
C ARG A 6 -21.75 35.76 -56.27
N CYS A 7 -22.96 35.41 -55.89
CA CYS A 7 -23.23 34.65 -54.68
C CYS A 7 -22.53 33.29 -54.78
N SER A 8 -21.84 32.90 -53.71
CA SER A 8 -21.06 31.66 -53.65
C SER A 8 -21.94 30.41 -53.50
N MET A 9 -23.22 30.55 -53.15
CA MET A 9 -24.19 29.44 -53.04
C MET A 9 -25.09 29.30 -54.26
N CYS A 10 -25.75 30.39 -54.71
CA CYS A 10 -26.70 30.30 -55.83
C CYS A 10 -26.22 30.89 -57.17
N GLY A 11 -25.05 31.56 -57.22
CA GLY A 11 -24.49 32.14 -58.45
C GLY A 11 -25.22 33.38 -58.99
N LYS A 12 -26.26 33.88 -58.31
CA LYS A 12 -26.92 35.17 -58.62
C LYS A 12 -25.98 36.34 -58.29
N ARG A 13 -26.32 37.57 -58.68
CA ARG A 13 -25.55 38.75 -58.27
C ARG A 13 -25.53 38.82 -56.74
N ALA A 14 -24.34 38.80 -56.14
CA ALA A 14 -24.20 38.98 -54.71
C ALA A 14 -24.45 40.45 -54.37
N ASP A 15 -25.20 40.68 -53.30
CA ASP A 15 -25.29 41.99 -52.67
C ASP A 15 -24.00 42.28 -51.88
N THR A 16 -23.97 43.39 -51.13
CA THR A 16 -22.83 43.80 -50.30
C THR A 16 -22.49 42.86 -49.14
N CYS A 17 -23.16 41.71 -48.99
CA CYS A 17 -22.98 40.77 -47.89
C CYS A 17 -21.73 39.89 -48.09
N ILE A 18 -20.74 40.04 -47.20
CA ILE A 18 -19.47 39.30 -47.23
C ILE A 18 -19.27 38.61 -45.89
N CYS A 19 -19.07 37.29 -45.91
CA CYS A 19 -18.61 36.58 -44.72
C CYS A 19 -17.10 36.72 -44.59
N MET A 20 -16.61 37.41 -43.56
CA MET A 20 -15.16 37.59 -43.34
C MET A 20 -14.44 36.28 -43.00
N GLY A 21 -15.14 35.32 -42.38
CA GLY A 21 -14.57 34.01 -42.04
C GLY A 21 -14.29 33.16 -43.28
N CYS A 22 -15.28 33.05 -44.17
CA CYS A 22 -15.16 32.29 -45.41
C CYS A 22 -14.54 33.08 -46.57
N LYS A 23 -14.41 34.41 -46.44
CA LYS A 23 -14.00 35.36 -47.50
C LYS A 23 -14.82 35.23 -48.78
N ALA A 24 -16.12 34.98 -48.63
CA ALA A 24 -17.05 34.69 -49.72
C ALA A 24 -18.19 35.72 -49.78
N HIS A 25 -18.68 36.00 -50.99
CA HIS A 25 -19.80 36.91 -51.26
C HIS A 25 -21.12 36.13 -51.34
N PHE A 26 -22.19 36.71 -50.82
CA PHE A 26 -23.52 36.10 -50.78
C PHE A 26 -24.61 37.12 -51.17
N CYS A 27 -25.74 36.66 -51.69
CA CYS A 27 -26.96 37.46 -51.65
C CYS A 27 -27.56 37.40 -50.24
N ASP A 28 -28.46 38.32 -49.89
CA ASP A 28 -28.99 38.44 -48.52
C ASP A 28 -29.60 37.13 -48.01
N ASP A 29 -30.44 36.48 -48.82
CA ASP A 29 -31.09 35.19 -48.49
C ASP A 29 -30.07 34.08 -48.19
N ASP A 30 -29.06 33.91 -49.05
CA ASP A 30 -28.03 32.88 -48.90
C ASP A 30 -27.06 33.20 -47.76
N PHE A 31 -26.86 34.48 -47.44
CA PHE A 31 -26.07 34.90 -46.28
C PHE A 31 -26.75 34.49 -44.98
N GLN A 32 -28.07 34.70 -44.87
CA GLN A 32 -28.86 34.24 -43.74
C GLN A 32 -28.84 32.71 -43.63
N SER A 33 -28.98 32.00 -44.76
CA SER A 33 -28.84 30.54 -44.81
C SER A 33 -27.47 30.06 -44.33
N HIS A 34 -26.39 30.69 -44.81
CA HIS A 34 -25.02 30.39 -44.38
C HIS A 34 -24.82 30.58 -42.87
N ARG A 35 -25.33 31.69 -42.30
CA ARG A 35 -25.26 31.89 -40.84
C ARG A 35 -26.12 30.87 -40.08
N GLY A 36 -27.27 30.49 -40.63
CA GLY A 36 -28.11 29.43 -40.08
C GLY A 36 -27.39 28.08 -39.99
N ILE A 37 -26.62 27.72 -41.02
CA ILE A 37 -25.79 26.49 -41.01
C ILE A 37 -24.75 26.56 -39.88
N LEU A 38 -24.04 27.67 -39.72
CA LEU A 38 -23.03 27.83 -38.65
C LEU A 38 -23.63 27.75 -37.24
N ILE A 39 -24.84 28.28 -37.05
CA ILE A 39 -25.55 28.18 -35.78
C ILE A 39 -25.96 26.73 -35.52
N ASN A 40 -26.48 26.02 -36.53
CA ASN A 40 -26.80 24.60 -36.41
C ASN A 40 -25.57 23.74 -36.09
N ASP A 41 -24.42 24.04 -36.70
CA ASP A 41 -23.15 23.35 -36.40
C ASP A 41 -22.71 23.61 -34.95
N LEU A 42 -22.88 24.84 -34.45
CA LEU A 42 -22.59 25.18 -33.06
C LEU A 42 -23.54 24.48 -32.07
N ASP A 43 -24.82 24.38 -32.42
CA ASP A 43 -25.81 23.64 -31.63
C ASP A 43 -25.46 22.16 -31.59
N ALA A 44 -25.02 21.57 -32.72
CA ALA A 44 -24.54 20.19 -32.77
C ALA A 44 -23.32 19.97 -31.88
N LEU A 45 -22.32 20.87 -31.93
CA LEU A 45 -21.16 20.82 -31.03
C LEU A 45 -21.54 20.95 -29.55
N THR A 46 -22.56 21.76 -29.24
CA THR A 46 -23.08 21.92 -27.88
C THR A 46 -23.70 20.61 -27.37
N VAL A 47 -24.44 19.90 -28.24
CA VAL A 47 -24.98 18.57 -27.95
C VAL A 47 -23.86 17.55 -27.77
N GLU A 48 -22.84 17.53 -28.64
CA GLU A 48 -21.69 16.63 -28.52
C GLU A 48 -20.92 16.85 -27.22
N ARG A 49 -20.68 18.10 -26.84
CA ARG A 49 -20.07 18.46 -25.55
C ARG A 49 -20.91 17.92 -24.39
N GLY A 50 -22.24 18.08 -24.43
CA GLY A 50 -23.15 17.54 -23.42
C GLY A 50 -23.02 16.01 -23.29
N ASN A 51 -23.01 15.30 -24.42
CA ASN A 51 -22.82 13.86 -24.46
C ASN A 51 -21.44 13.44 -23.92
N LEU A 52 -20.39 14.20 -24.23
CA LEU A 52 -19.05 13.95 -23.70
C LEU A 52 -19.00 14.13 -22.18
N GLN A 53 -19.65 15.18 -21.64
CA GLN A 53 -19.76 15.39 -20.20
C GLN A 53 -20.45 14.21 -19.50
N VAL A 54 -21.53 13.68 -20.09
CA VAL A 54 -22.22 12.49 -19.56
C VAL A 54 -21.28 11.28 -19.54
N LYS A 55 -20.59 11.01 -20.66
CA LYS A 55 -19.61 9.90 -20.75
C LYS A 55 -18.48 10.02 -19.73
N ILE A 56 -17.96 11.24 -19.51
CA ILE A 56 -16.93 11.49 -18.49
C ILE A 56 -17.48 11.17 -17.09
N ASN A 57 -18.67 11.67 -16.77
CA ASN A 57 -19.28 11.44 -15.46
C ASN A 57 -19.58 9.95 -15.22
N GLU A 58 -20.05 9.23 -16.24
CA GLU A 58 -20.26 7.78 -16.19
C GLU A 58 -18.94 7.03 -15.98
N ALA A 59 -17.87 7.37 -16.70
CA ALA A 59 -16.57 6.74 -16.55
C ALA A 59 -15.97 6.94 -15.15
N ILE A 60 -16.11 8.14 -14.58
CA ILE A 60 -15.66 8.45 -13.21
C ILE A 60 -16.51 7.70 -12.17
N SER A 61 -17.83 7.67 -12.36
CA SER A 61 -18.75 7.04 -11.40
C SER A 61 -18.64 5.50 -11.41
N ASN A 62 -18.43 4.94 -12.60
CA ASN A 62 -18.27 3.50 -12.84
C ASN A 62 -16.82 3.03 -12.71
N ASP A 63 -15.92 3.79 -12.06
CA ASP A 63 -14.57 3.34 -11.76
C ASP A 63 -14.55 2.26 -10.67
N GLN A 64 -15.13 1.12 -11.00
CA GLN A 64 -15.14 -0.11 -10.22
C GLN A 64 -13.74 -0.72 -10.16
N SER A 65 -12.89 -0.43 -11.15
CA SER A 65 -11.53 -0.93 -11.23
C SER A 65 -10.65 -0.37 -10.12
N SER A 66 -10.66 0.95 -9.90
CA SER A 66 -9.92 1.57 -8.80
C SER A 66 -10.49 1.16 -7.45
N LYS A 67 -11.83 1.08 -7.31
CA LYS A 67 -12.47 0.59 -6.08
C LYS A 67 -12.02 -0.84 -5.73
N HIS A 68 -11.93 -1.73 -6.72
CA HIS A 68 -11.46 -3.09 -6.53
C HIS A 68 -9.97 -3.14 -6.14
N LEU A 69 -9.12 -2.33 -6.79
CA LEU A 69 -7.70 -2.24 -6.46
C LEU A 69 -7.49 -1.74 -5.02
N LEU A 70 -8.21 -0.69 -4.61
CA LEU A 70 -8.17 -0.18 -3.24
C LEU A 70 -8.59 -1.24 -2.22
N ALA A 71 -9.70 -1.95 -2.47
CA ALA A 71 -10.13 -3.05 -1.60
C ALA A 71 -9.09 -4.18 -1.52
N THR A 72 -8.38 -4.46 -2.62
CA THR A 72 -7.29 -5.45 -2.64
C THR A 72 -6.10 -5.00 -1.80
N ILE A 73 -5.75 -3.70 -1.84
CA ILE A 73 -4.70 -3.10 -0.99
C ILE A 73 -5.09 -3.20 0.48
N ASP A 74 -6.34 -2.87 0.81
CA ASP A 74 -6.85 -2.94 2.19
C ASP A 74 -6.80 -4.38 2.73
N GLU A 75 -7.19 -5.35 1.91
CA GLU A 75 -7.13 -6.77 2.26
C GLU A 75 -5.69 -7.25 2.45
N TRP A 76 -4.78 -6.86 1.56
CA TRP A 76 -3.35 -7.14 1.70
C TRP A 76 -2.78 -6.55 2.99
N GLN A 77 -3.13 -5.31 3.32
CA GLN A 77 -2.69 -4.66 4.55
C GLN A 77 -3.20 -5.43 5.78
N ARG A 78 -4.51 -5.73 5.82
CA ARG A 78 -5.14 -6.46 6.92
C ARG A 78 -4.48 -7.82 7.15
N THR A 79 -4.32 -8.59 6.09
CA THR A 79 -3.73 -9.94 6.16
C THR A 79 -2.24 -9.91 6.54
N THR A 80 -1.49 -8.91 6.09
CA THR A 80 -0.08 -8.74 6.44
C THR A 80 0.11 -8.40 7.91
N ILE A 81 -0.70 -7.47 8.45
CA ILE A 81 -0.71 -7.15 9.89
C ILE A 81 -1.00 -8.41 10.72
N GLU A 82 -1.97 -9.21 10.29
CA GLU A 82 -2.34 -10.43 11.00
C GLU A 82 -1.19 -11.46 11.02
N LYS A 83 -0.50 -11.65 9.89
CA LYS A 83 0.69 -12.52 9.83
C LYS A 83 1.80 -12.04 10.76
N VAL A 84 2.03 -10.73 10.84
CA VAL A 84 3.04 -10.16 11.77
C VAL A 84 2.64 -10.41 13.23
N LYS A 85 1.35 -10.24 13.57
CA LYS A 85 0.83 -10.56 14.92
C LYS A 85 1.03 -12.03 15.28
N GLN A 86 0.72 -12.94 14.35
CA GLN A 86 0.91 -14.38 14.54
C GLN A 86 2.38 -14.74 14.74
N ALA A 87 3.29 -14.19 13.93
CA ALA A 87 4.72 -14.40 14.09
C ALA A 87 5.22 -13.91 15.45
N ALA A 88 4.78 -12.72 15.89
CA ALA A 88 5.12 -12.18 17.21
C ALA A 88 4.58 -13.06 18.34
N GLU A 89 3.37 -13.59 18.21
CA GLU A 89 2.77 -14.46 19.22
C GLU A 89 3.49 -15.81 19.32
N LEU A 90 3.88 -16.41 18.19
CA LEU A 90 4.70 -17.61 18.19
C LEU A 90 6.05 -17.39 18.90
N ALA A 91 6.69 -16.24 18.66
CA ALA A 91 7.93 -15.89 19.35
C ALA A 91 7.73 -15.75 20.87
N ARG A 92 6.65 -15.09 21.31
CA ARG A 92 6.31 -15.01 22.75
C ARG A 92 6.11 -16.39 23.37
N GLN A 93 5.37 -17.25 22.68
CA GLN A 93 5.14 -18.62 23.15
C GLN A 93 6.42 -19.43 23.24
N GLN A 94 7.36 -19.26 22.32
CA GLN A 94 8.67 -19.91 22.38
C GLN A 94 9.46 -19.45 23.62
N VAL A 95 9.51 -18.15 23.88
CA VAL A 95 10.14 -17.58 25.08
C VAL A 95 9.50 -18.18 26.34
N SER A 96 8.18 -18.16 26.44
CA SER A 96 7.46 -18.73 27.60
C SER A 96 7.73 -20.23 27.77
N LYS A 97 7.77 -21.01 26.69
CA LYS A 97 8.07 -22.45 26.75
C LYS A 97 9.47 -22.72 27.27
N ILE A 98 10.48 -21.99 26.78
CA ILE A 98 11.86 -22.18 27.24
C ILE A 98 11.97 -21.82 28.74
N MET A 99 11.35 -20.71 29.17
CA MET A 99 11.34 -20.30 30.57
C MET A 99 10.64 -21.33 31.47
N ASN A 100 9.46 -21.83 31.05
CA ASN A 100 8.72 -22.82 31.80
C ASN A 100 9.47 -24.14 31.90
N PHE A 101 10.05 -24.62 30.80
CA PHE A 101 10.87 -25.84 30.79
C PHE A 101 12.05 -25.74 31.77
N LYS A 102 12.76 -24.61 31.79
CA LYS A 102 13.87 -24.39 32.72
C LYS A 102 13.41 -24.38 34.18
N ARG A 103 12.26 -23.73 34.45
CA ARG A 103 11.66 -23.72 35.80
C ARG A 103 11.25 -25.11 36.25
N GLU A 104 10.61 -25.88 35.38
CA GLU A 104 10.19 -27.25 35.66
C GLU A 104 11.38 -28.16 35.96
N GLU A 105 12.47 -28.03 35.19
CA GLU A 105 13.69 -28.79 35.41
C GLU A 105 14.32 -28.50 36.78
N ILE A 106 14.43 -27.21 37.16
CA ILE A 106 14.94 -26.80 38.49
C ILE A 106 14.03 -27.36 39.60
N THR A 107 12.72 -27.21 39.46
CA THR A 107 11.75 -27.71 40.46
C THR A 107 11.90 -29.22 40.66
N LYS A 108 11.99 -30.00 39.57
CA LYS A 108 12.13 -31.45 39.64
C LYS A 108 13.45 -31.88 40.29
N GLN A 109 14.54 -31.20 39.96
CA GLN A 109 15.84 -31.46 40.59
C GLN A 109 15.83 -31.12 42.08
N PHE A 110 15.16 -30.03 42.48
CA PHE A 110 14.98 -29.65 43.86
C PHE A 110 14.11 -30.65 44.65
N GLU A 111 13.01 -31.12 44.07
CA GLU A 111 12.16 -32.17 44.65
C GLU A 111 12.95 -33.47 44.87
N THR A 112 13.72 -33.89 43.87
CA THR A 112 14.58 -35.07 43.95
C THR A 112 15.60 -34.93 45.08
N LEU A 113 16.29 -33.78 45.16
CA LEU A 113 17.23 -33.50 46.24
C LEU A 113 16.55 -33.52 47.61
N SER A 114 15.35 -32.93 47.72
CA SER A 114 14.58 -32.87 48.97
C SER A 114 14.17 -34.27 49.44
N GLN A 115 13.78 -35.14 48.51
CA GLN A 115 13.45 -36.53 48.78
C GLN A 115 14.67 -37.33 49.23
N GLU A 116 15.81 -37.21 48.53
CA GLU A 116 17.08 -37.85 48.94
C GLU A 116 17.50 -37.42 50.36
N LEU A 117 17.42 -36.11 50.67
CA LEU A 117 17.74 -35.59 52.01
C LEU A 117 16.83 -36.13 53.11
N LYS A 118 15.54 -36.31 52.79
CA LYS A 118 14.57 -36.90 53.71
C LYS A 118 14.90 -38.37 53.97
N GLU A 119 15.16 -39.13 52.91
CA GLU A 119 15.54 -40.55 53.01
C GLU A 119 16.80 -40.74 53.87
N PHE A 120 17.86 -39.98 53.61
CA PHE A 120 19.08 -40.05 54.43
C PHE A 120 18.85 -39.68 55.90
N ARG A 121 17.94 -38.74 56.17
CA ARG A 121 17.57 -38.38 57.55
C ARG A 121 16.84 -39.52 58.24
N ASP A 122 15.93 -40.19 57.53
CA ASP A 122 15.08 -41.24 58.07
C ASP A 122 15.86 -42.55 58.27
N THR A 123 16.73 -42.93 57.32
CA THR A 123 17.54 -44.15 57.39
C THR A 123 18.82 -43.99 58.21
N LYS A 124 19.33 -42.76 58.33
CA LYS A 124 20.65 -42.41 58.88
C LYS A 124 21.82 -43.11 58.16
N ASP A 125 21.58 -43.62 56.96
CA ASP A 125 22.57 -44.34 56.15
C ASP A 125 23.22 -43.36 55.15
N VAL A 126 24.09 -42.49 55.66
CA VAL A 126 24.78 -41.48 54.84
C VAL A 126 26.29 -41.59 55.03
N VAL A 127 27.02 -41.57 53.92
CA VAL A 127 28.50 -41.53 53.93
C VAL A 127 29.02 -40.18 53.40
N GLU A 128 30.31 -39.92 53.60
CA GLU A 128 30.93 -38.64 53.26
C GLU A 128 30.78 -38.29 51.78
N GLN A 129 30.82 -39.29 50.89
CA GLN A 129 30.65 -39.10 49.45
C GLN A 129 29.24 -38.58 49.11
N ASP A 130 28.20 -39.06 49.80
CA ASP A 130 26.83 -38.57 49.62
C ASP A 130 26.72 -37.11 50.04
N LEU A 131 27.32 -36.74 51.18
CA LEU A 131 27.32 -35.34 51.64
C LEU A 131 28.03 -34.41 50.64
N ILE A 132 29.14 -34.85 50.04
CA ILE A 132 29.85 -34.09 49.00
C ILE A 132 28.95 -33.92 47.78
N ARG A 133 28.33 -34.99 47.31
CA ARG A 133 27.42 -35.01 46.15
C ARG A 133 26.21 -34.10 46.37
N LEU A 134 25.55 -34.17 47.54
CA LEU A 134 24.41 -33.32 47.88
C LEU A 134 24.79 -31.84 47.94
N LYS A 135 25.95 -31.50 48.53
CA LYS A 135 26.48 -30.12 48.54
C LYS A 135 26.79 -29.60 47.13
N GLN A 136 27.24 -30.46 46.22
CA GLN A 136 27.44 -30.10 44.82
C GLN A 136 26.10 -29.85 44.13
N LYS A 137 25.09 -30.73 44.31
CA LYS A 137 23.75 -30.52 43.78
C LYS A 137 23.11 -29.20 44.25
N ILE A 138 23.26 -28.86 45.52
CA ILE A 138 22.76 -27.58 46.07
C ILE A 138 23.45 -26.38 45.40
N ARG A 139 24.77 -26.44 45.20
CA ARG A 139 25.51 -25.36 44.51
C ARG A 139 25.05 -25.21 43.06
N GLN A 140 24.93 -26.33 42.33
CA GLN A 140 24.45 -26.33 40.96
C GLN A 140 23.05 -25.73 40.84
N LEU A 141 22.12 -26.13 41.73
CA LEU A 141 20.76 -25.58 41.74
C LEU A 141 20.72 -24.07 41.99
N ASN A 142 21.59 -23.56 42.87
CA ASN A 142 21.71 -22.11 43.08
C ASN A 142 22.25 -21.42 41.83
N GLU A 143 23.27 -21.97 41.18
CA GLU A 143 23.81 -21.41 39.93
C GLU A 143 22.76 -21.42 38.80
N ASP A 144 22.01 -22.51 38.66
CA ASP A 144 20.94 -22.63 37.67
C ASP A 144 19.80 -21.65 37.95
N LEU A 145 19.46 -21.41 39.22
CA LEU A 145 18.46 -20.43 39.64
C LEU A 145 18.88 -18.99 39.30
N GLU A 146 20.15 -18.65 39.54
CA GLU A 146 20.72 -17.35 39.15
C GLU A 146 20.69 -17.15 37.63
N GLN A 147 20.82 -18.22 36.84
CA GLN A 147 20.69 -18.15 35.37
C GLN A 147 19.25 -17.99 34.87
N VAL A 148 18.25 -18.47 35.63
CA VAL A 148 16.81 -18.32 35.31
C VAL A 148 16.25 -16.98 35.80
N SER A 149 16.99 -16.26 36.64
CA SER A 149 16.72 -14.86 37.00
C SER A 149 16.81 -13.94 35.75
N PRO A 150 16.58 -12.60 35.84
CA PRO A 150 16.52 -11.71 34.67
C PRO A 150 17.72 -11.75 33.72
N SER A 151 18.80 -12.42 34.13
CA SER A 151 20.06 -12.63 33.41
C SER A 151 20.01 -13.68 32.30
N MET A 152 18.90 -14.42 32.11
CA MET A 152 18.82 -15.39 31.01
C MET A 152 18.94 -14.67 29.66
N THR A 153 20.10 -14.83 29.00
CA THR A 153 20.39 -14.20 27.71
C THR A 153 19.69 -14.99 26.60
N MET A 154 18.44 -14.64 26.33
CA MET A 154 17.73 -15.08 25.12
C MET A 154 18.02 -14.12 23.98
N GLU A 155 18.44 -14.65 22.83
CA GLU A 155 18.65 -13.82 21.64
C GLU A 155 17.39 -13.80 20.77
N LEU A 156 16.82 -12.62 20.58
CA LEU A 156 15.68 -12.41 19.71
C LEU A 156 16.16 -12.12 18.29
N ASN A 157 16.02 -13.10 17.42
CA ASN A 157 16.35 -12.97 16.00
C ASN A 157 15.16 -12.37 15.24
N MET A 158 15.23 -11.07 14.94
CA MET A 158 14.22 -10.40 14.11
C MET A 158 14.87 -9.56 13.00
N LYS A 159 14.22 -9.50 11.83
CA LYS A 159 14.54 -8.47 10.85
C LYS A 159 13.91 -7.17 11.33
N GLN A 160 14.70 -6.10 11.36
CA GLN A 160 14.17 -4.79 11.71
C GLN A 160 13.30 -4.26 10.57
N SER A 161 12.31 -3.44 10.92
CA SER A 161 11.31 -2.95 9.95
C SER A 161 11.93 -2.13 8.81
N ASP A 162 13.00 -1.38 9.10
CA ASP A 162 13.79 -0.59 8.16
C ASP A 162 14.59 -1.44 7.16
N GLN A 163 14.87 -2.70 7.49
CA GLN A 163 15.51 -3.67 6.59
C GLN A 163 14.52 -4.33 5.62
N ILE A 164 13.23 -4.06 5.78
CA ILE A 164 12.17 -4.58 4.92
C ILE A 164 11.83 -3.51 3.89
N ALA A 165 12.07 -3.80 2.61
CA ALA A 165 11.68 -2.94 1.49
C ALA A 165 10.16 -3.00 1.26
N TRP A 166 9.39 -2.35 2.13
CA TRP A 166 7.92 -2.35 2.11
C TRP A 166 7.34 -1.82 0.79
N ASP A 167 8.01 -0.83 0.19
CA ASP A 167 7.68 -0.23 -1.11
C ASP A 167 7.74 -1.23 -2.27
N ARG A 168 8.52 -2.31 -2.11
CA ARG A 168 8.63 -3.41 -3.10
C ARG A 168 7.68 -4.57 -2.81
N MET A 169 7.02 -4.58 -1.65
CA MET A 169 6.06 -5.63 -1.31
C MET A 169 4.68 -5.38 -1.92
N ILE A 170 4.30 -4.12 -2.09
CA ILE A 170 3.08 -3.72 -2.79
C ILE A 170 3.31 -2.41 -3.54
N TYR A 171 2.96 -2.39 -4.81
CA TYR A 171 3.04 -1.20 -5.66
C TYR A 171 1.95 -1.27 -6.74
N VAL A 172 1.61 -0.11 -7.30
CA VAL A 172 0.68 0.02 -8.41
C VAL A 172 1.47 0.48 -9.63
N GLU A 173 1.36 -0.25 -10.73
CA GLU A 173 1.92 0.14 -12.03
C GLU A 173 0.80 0.58 -12.97
N GLU A 174 0.96 1.75 -13.57
CA GLU A 174 0.10 2.17 -14.67
C GLU A 174 0.53 1.43 -15.95
N LYS A 175 -0.28 0.47 -16.39
CA LYS A 175 -0.08 -0.14 -17.70
C LYS A 175 -0.64 0.80 -18.77
N SER A 176 0.19 1.70 -19.27
CA SER A 176 -0.14 2.48 -20.46
C SER A 176 -0.27 1.53 -21.66
N LEU A 177 -1.48 1.36 -22.19
CA LEU A 177 -1.70 0.77 -23.51
C LEU A 177 -1.33 1.81 -24.58
N CYS A 178 -0.04 2.13 -24.69
CA CYS A 178 0.50 2.80 -25.86
C CYS A 178 1.18 1.74 -26.73
N ALA A 179 0.47 1.29 -27.77
CA ALA A 179 1.10 0.62 -28.88
C ALA A 179 2.06 1.60 -29.57
N GLY A 180 3.36 1.38 -29.43
CA GLY A 180 4.37 2.16 -30.14
C GLY A 180 5.70 2.27 -29.40
N ASN A 181 6.48 1.18 -29.42
CA ASN A 181 7.94 1.10 -29.22
C ASN A 181 8.64 2.34 -28.64
N GLN A 182 8.77 2.43 -27.32
CA GLN A 182 9.97 2.98 -26.68
C GLN A 182 10.22 2.24 -25.36
N GLN A 183 11.42 1.66 -25.22
CA GLN A 183 11.93 1.17 -23.94
C GLN A 183 11.88 2.30 -22.91
N HIS A 184 11.06 2.18 -21.86
CA HIS A 184 11.06 3.11 -20.74
C HIS A 184 11.17 2.33 -19.44
N GLN A 185 12.21 2.68 -18.67
CA GLN A 185 12.42 2.24 -17.30
C GLN A 185 11.22 2.61 -16.42
N PRO A 186 10.92 1.80 -15.39
CA PRO A 186 9.84 2.11 -14.45
C PRO A 186 10.16 3.41 -13.70
N LYS A 187 9.34 4.44 -13.92
CA LYS A 187 9.35 5.65 -13.10
C LYS A 187 8.65 5.33 -11.78
N LEU A 188 9.41 5.30 -10.71
CA LEU A 188 8.90 5.13 -9.35
C LEU A 188 8.05 6.36 -8.97
N ILE A 189 6.86 6.11 -8.42
CA ILE A 189 5.87 7.09 -7.95
C ILE A 189 6.40 7.98 -6.79
N GLY A 190 7.62 7.74 -6.31
CA GLY A 190 8.28 8.54 -5.27
C GLY A 190 8.44 10.03 -5.59
N GLU A 191 8.40 10.43 -6.87
CA GLU A 191 8.50 11.84 -7.28
C GLU A 191 7.17 12.62 -7.14
N TYR A 192 6.02 11.93 -7.13
CA TYR A 192 4.71 12.59 -7.00
C TYR A 192 4.37 12.96 -5.55
N PHE A 193 4.86 12.20 -4.57
CA PHE A 193 4.55 12.45 -3.15
C PHE A 193 5.31 13.65 -2.57
N ASN A 194 6.54 13.93 -3.04
CA ASN A 194 7.33 15.06 -2.54
C ASN A 194 6.75 16.43 -2.92
N ARG A 195 5.84 16.50 -3.90
CA ARG A 195 5.16 17.77 -4.24
C ARG A 195 3.99 18.11 -3.31
N ILE A 196 3.36 17.10 -2.71
CA ILE A 196 2.15 17.30 -1.88
C ILE A 196 2.53 17.62 -0.43
N CYS A 197 3.74 17.24 0.02
CA CYS A 197 4.23 17.58 1.35
C CYS A 197 4.81 19.01 1.46
N ASP A 198 5.32 19.59 0.37
CA ASP A 198 5.91 20.94 0.39
C ASP A 198 4.89 22.10 0.29
N GLU A 199 3.66 21.84 -0.16
CA GLU A 199 2.61 22.87 -0.24
C GLU A 199 1.84 23.08 1.06
N LYS A 200 1.97 22.18 2.06
CA LYS A 200 1.31 22.33 3.37
C LYS A 200 2.07 23.19 4.39
N PHE A 201 3.28 23.66 4.07
CA PHE A 201 4.11 24.47 4.99
C PHE A 201 4.30 25.94 4.56
N LYS A 202 3.48 26.46 3.65
CA LYS A 202 3.54 27.88 3.21
C LYS A 202 2.39 28.78 3.67
N TYR A 203 1.50 28.27 4.52
CA TYR A 203 0.44 29.05 5.15
C TYR A 203 0.26 28.67 6.62
N GLU A 204 1.28 28.98 7.42
CA GLU A 204 1.17 29.31 8.86
C GLU A 204 2.04 30.55 9.10
#